data_AF-A0A1V5AX49-F1
#
_entry.id   AF-A0A1V5AX49-F1
#
_cell.length_a   1.000
_cell.length_b   1.000
_cell.length_c   1.000
_cell.angle_alpha   90.00
_cell.angle_beta   90.00
_cell.angle_gamma   90.00
#
_symmetry.space_group_name_H-M   'P 1'
#
loop_
_entity.id
_entity.type
_entity.pdbx_description
1 polymer ?
#
loop_
_entity_poly.entity_id
_entity_poly.type
_entity_poly.pdbx_seq_one_letter_code
_entity_poly.pdbx_strand_id
1 'polypeptide(L)'
;MHTTAASRQIKALRGEALELSKRAKIASKSALVFPEARKVARMLQGEADSVLAQARSLKASARLEDLHLWKMEKEKTSKKGTRKYHYWMVSWREGSKVRNVHLGSCKKLDHQAALQKARKLKAEALGLRADTD
;
A
#
# COMPACT_ATOMS: atom_id res chain seq x y z
N MET A 1 5.40 0.86 9.67
CA MET A 1 4.71 0.47 8.43
C MET A 1 3.72 -0.62 8.83
N HIS A 2 2.42 -0.38 8.69
CA HIS A 2 1.46 -1.45 8.89
C HIS A 2 1.56 -2.46 7.75
N THR A 3 1.30 -3.73 8.05
CA THR A 3 1.25 -4.78 7.02
C THR A 3 -0.04 -4.62 6.24
N THR A 4 0.03 -3.97 5.07
CA THR A 4 -1.11 -3.79 4.17
C THR A 4 -1.27 -4.96 3.20
N ALA A 5 -2.44 -5.11 2.59
CA ALA A 5 -2.67 -6.16 1.58
C ALA A 5 -1.72 -5.98 0.39
N ALA A 6 -1.58 -4.75 -0.10
CA ALA A 6 -0.64 -4.42 -1.17
C ALA A 6 0.82 -4.71 -0.75
N SER A 7 1.21 -4.45 0.51
CA SER A 7 2.57 -4.77 0.99
C SER A 7 2.87 -6.28 1.00
N ARG A 8 1.87 -7.12 1.32
CA ARG A 8 1.99 -8.58 1.26
C ARG A 8 2.13 -9.06 -0.18
N GLN A 9 1.32 -8.50 -1.09
CA GLN A 9 1.40 -8.82 -2.51
C GLN A 9 2.75 -8.40 -3.11
N ILE A 10 3.26 -7.21 -2.77
CA ILE A 10 4.61 -6.77 -3.17
C ILE A 10 5.68 -7.76 -2.69
N LYS A 11 5.56 -8.26 -1.45
CA LYS A 11 6.51 -9.24 -0.92
C LYS A 11 6.44 -10.57 -1.68
N ALA A 12 5.23 -11.04 -2.01
CA ALA A 12 5.03 -12.26 -2.78
C ALA A 12 5.64 -12.14 -4.18
N LEU A 13 5.31 -11.07 -4.92
CA LEU A 13 5.84 -10.81 -6.26
C LEU A 13 7.37 -10.69 -6.28
N ARG A 14 7.97 -10.04 -5.26
CA ARG A 14 9.43 -10.00 -5.13
C ARG A 14 10.05 -11.37 -4.91
N GLY A 15 9.39 -12.24 -4.16
CA GLY A 15 9.81 -13.62 -3.97
C GLY A 15 9.77 -14.41 -5.28
N GLU A 16 8.68 -14.28 -6.03
CA GLU A 16 8.52 -14.92 -7.33
C GLU A 16 9.57 -14.46 -8.35
N ALA A 17 9.78 -13.14 -8.48
CA ALA A 17 10.81 -12.60 -9.37
C ALA A 17 12.22 -13.07 -8.99
N LEU A 18 12.51 -13.25 -7.69
CA LEU A 18 13.78 -13.78 -7.23
C LEU A 18 13.98 -15.24 -7.68
N GLU A 19 12.96 -16.08 -7.56
CA GLU A 19 13.02 -17.46 -8.03
C GLU A 19 13.19 -17.56 -9.55
N LEU A 20 12.45 -16.74 -10.31
CA LEU A 20 12.61 -16.64 -11.76
C LEU A 20 14.04 -16.21 -12.15
N SER A 21 14.61 -15.21 -11.47
CA SER A 21 15.98 -14.77 -11.71
C SER A 21 17.02 -15.84 -11.34
N LYS A 22 16.81 -16.61 -10.27
CA LYS A 22 17.68 -17.77 -9.94
C LYS A 22 17.64 -18.81 -11.06
N ARG A 23 16.46 -19.17 -11.57
CA ARG A 23 16.30 -20.10 -12.69
C ARG A 23 16.95 -19.56 -13.96
N ALA A 24 16.80 -18.26 -14.25
CA ALA A 24 17.45 -17.60 -15.37
C ALA A 24 18.99 -17.70 -15.29
N LYS A 25 19.56 -17.52 -14.09
CA LYS A 25 21.01 -17.69 -13.85
C LYS A 25 21.46 -19.13 -14.09
N ILE A 26 20.69 -20.11 -13.65
CA ILE A 26 20.98 -21.54 -13.91
C ILE A 26 20.97 -21.81 -15.41
N ALA A 27 19.92 -21.41 -16.13
CA ALA A 27 19.81 -21.57 -17.57
C ALA A 27 20.95 -20.85 -18.32
N SER A 28 21.35 -19.66 -17.86
CA SER A 28 22.49 -18.92 -18.41
C SER A 28 23.82 -19.66 -18.25
N LYS A 29 24.04 -20.32 -17.10
CA LYS A 29 25.21 -21.19 -16.91
C LYS A 29 25.15 -22.42 -17.81
N SER A 30 23.99 -23.05 -17.94
CA SER A 30 23.80 -24.20 -18.84
C SER A 30 24.04 -23.84 -20.31
N ALA A 31 23.84 -22.59 -20.68
CA ALA A 31 24.12 -22.08 -22.03
C ALA A 31 25.59 -22.10 -22.47
N LEU A 32 26.52 -22.38 -21.55
CA LEU A 32 27.92 -22.67 -21.89
C LEU A 32 28.06 -24.03 -22.60
N VAL A 33 27.15 -24.96 -22.33
CA VAL A 33 27.16 -26.33 -22.89
C VAL A 33 26.01 -26.52 -23.88
N PHE A 34 24.85 -25.92 -23.62
CA PHE A 34 23.64 -26.03 -24.44
C PHE A 34 23.17 -24.64 -24.90
N PRO A 35 23.58 -24.17 -26.10
CA PRO A 35 23.30 -22.79 -26.55
C PRO A 35 21.82 -22.40 -26.53
N GLU A 36 20.89 -23.35 -26.74
CA GLU A 36 19.44 -23.13 -26.67
C GLU A 36 18.96 -22.67 -25.27
N ALA A 37 19.68 -23.01 -24.21
CA ALA A 37 19.39 -22.54 -22.86
C ALA A 37 19.50 -21.01 -22.72
N ARG A 38 20.15 -20.31 -23.67
CA ARG A 38 20.18 -18.83 -23.71
C ARG A 38 18.79 -18.23 -23.90
N LYS A 39 17.95 -18.86 -24.73
CA LYS A 39 16.57 -18.39 -24.98
C LYS A 39 15.74 -18.52 -23.70
N VAL A 40 15.87 -19.67 -23.02
CA VAL A 40 15.21 -19.94 -21.73
C VAL A 40 15.67 -18.95 -20.65
N ALA A 41 16.96 -18.68 -20.54
CA ALA A 41 17.50 -17.71 -19.60
C ALA A 41 16.93 -16.30 -19.82
N ARG A 42 16.86 -15.85 -21.08
CA ARG A 42 16.29 -14.53 -21.42
C ARG A 42 14.81 -14.43 -21.09
N MET A 43 14.04 -15.47 -21.42
CA MET A 43 12.61 -15.53 -21.12
C MET A 43 12.35 -15.44 -19.62
N LEU A 44 13.01 -16.27 -18.81
CA LEU A 44 12.87 -16.26 -17.35
C LEU A 44 13.29 -14.92 -16.73
N GLN A 45 14.33 -14.28 -17.28
CA GLN A 45 14.74 -12.95 -16.81
C GLN A 45 13.69 -11.89 -17.18
N GLY A 46 13.11 -11.94 -18.38
CA GLY A 46 12.02 -11.05 -18.79
C GLY A 46 10.77 -11.20 -17.92
N GLU A 47 10.40 -12.44 -17.56
CA GLU A 47 9.32 -12.70 -16.61
C GLU A 47 9.63 -12.13 -15.22
N ALA A 48 10.85 -12.33 -14.71
CA ALA A 48 11.28 -11.74 -13.44
C ALA A 48 11.15 -10.21 -13.45
N ASP A 49 11.56 -9.56 -14.54
CA ASP A 49 11.48 -8.11 -14.69
C ASP A 49 10.02 -7.62 -14.77
N SER A 50 9.15 -8.35 -15.46
CA SER A 50 7.71 -8.08 -15.51
C SER A 50 7.05 -8.17 -14.13
N VAL A 51 7.35 -9.23 -13.37
CA VAL A 51 6.84 -9.41 -12.00
C VAL A 51 7.36 -8.30 -11.07
N LEU A 52 8.61 -7.87 -11.23
CA LEU A 52 9.14 -6.71 -10.50
C LEU A 52 8.44 -5.40 -10.88
N ALA A 53 8.07 -5.21 -12.14
CA ALA A 53 7.30 -4.05 -12.57
C ALA A 53 5.91 -4.03 -11.91
N GLN A 54 5.23 -5.18 -11.82
CA GLN A 54 3.97 -5.31 -11.08
C GLN A 54 4.14 -5.00 -9.58
N ALA A 55 5.23 -5.47 -8.96
CA ALA A 55 5.52 -5.13 -7.56
C ALA A 55 5.78 -3.63 -7.35
N ARG A 56 6.34 -2.93 -8.36
CA ARG A 56 6.59 -1.49 -8.31
C ARG A 56 5.30 -0.69 -8.45
N SER A 57 4.37 -1.09 -9.32
CA SER A 57 3.09 -0.38 -9.50
C SER A 57 2.23 -0.40 -8.22
N LEU A 58 2.30 -1.49 -7.45
CA LEU A 58 1.57 -1.61 -6.17
C LEU A 58 2.11 -0.72 -5.03
N LYS A 59 3.29 -0.11 -5.17
CA LYS A 59 3.87 0.72 -4.10
C LYS A 59 2.99 1.92 -3.75
N ALA A 60 2.37 2.56 -4.75
CA ALA A 60 1.47 3.68 -4.51
C ALA A 60 0.26 3.23 -3.68
N SER A 61 -0.37 2.12 -4.05
CA SER A 61 -1.49 1.52 -3.30
C SER A 61 -1.09 1.14 -1.88
N ALA A 62 0.08 0.52 -1.68
CA ALA A 62 0.58 0.19 -0.35
C ALA A 62 0.80 1.44 0.52
N ARG A 63 1.27 2.54 -0.07
CA ARG A 63 1.38 3.83 0.63
C ARG A 63 0.01 4.37 1.01
N LEU A 64 -1.01 4.28 0.15
CA LEU A 64 -2.35 4.75 0.50
C LEU A 64 -3.04 3.91 1.57
N GLU A 65 -2.78 2.60 1.58
CA GLU A 65 -3.32 1.67 2.57
C GLU A 65 -2.66 1.79 3.95
N ASP A 66 -1.42 2.30 4.04
CA ASP A 66 -0.67 2.44 5.31
C ASP A 66 -1.17 3.62 6.16
N LEU A 67 -2.45 3.60 6.51
CA LEU A 67 -3.10 4.58 7.38
C LEU A 67 -3.76 3.87 8.57
N HIS A 68 -3.94 4.60 9.66
CA HIS A 68 -4.60 4.12 10.85
C HIS A 68 -5.88 4.93 11.07
N LEU A 69 -7.03 4.29 10.86
CA LEU A 69 -8.34 4.85 11.14
C LEU A 69 -8.74 4.49 12.57
N TRP A 70 -9.10 5.48 13.38
CA TRP A 70 -9.44 5.30 14.79
C TRP A 70 -10.60 6.22 15.21
N LYS A 71 -11.25 5.89 16.33
CA LYS A 71 -12.35 6.68 16.88
C LYS A 71 -11.84 7.52 18.04
N MET A 72 -12.00 8.84 17.96
CA MET A 72 -11.81 9.74 19.09
C MET A 72 -13.12 9.88 19.85
N GLU A 73 -13.10 9.48 21.12
CA GLU A 73 -14.15 9.85 22.07
C GLU A 73 -13.87 11.25 22.60
N LYS A 74 -14.89 12.11 22.56
CA LYS A 74 -14.86 13.43 23.16
C LYS A 74 -16.05 13.58 24.09
N GLU A 75 -15.76 13.70 25.37
CA GLU A 75 -16.75 14.00 26.38
C GLU A 75 -16.92 15.51 26.52
N LYS A 76 -18.17 15.98 26.57
CA LYS A 76 -18.49 17.38 26.83
C LYS A 76 -19.49 17.45 27.97
N THR A 77 -19.03 17.98 29.09
CA THR A 77 -19.86 18.26 30.26
C THR A 77 -20.54 19.61 30.11
N SER A 78 -21.83 19.68 30.44
CA SER A 78 -22.63 20.90 30.42
C SER A 78 -23.58 20.94 31.61
N LYS A 79 -24.24 22.07 31.85
CA LYS A 79 -25.28 22.20 32.89
C LYS A 79 -26.41 21.15 32.76
N LYS A 80 -26.61 20.59 31.56
CA LYS A 80 -27.64 19.58 31.26
C LYS A 80 -27.13 18.13 31.34
N GLY A 81 -25.93 17.93 31.87
CA GLY A 81 -25.27 16.64 31.96
C GLY A 81 -24.14 16.46 30.94
N THR A 82 -23.62 15.24 30.91
CA THR A 82 -22.43 14.84 30.15
C THR A 82 -22.82 14.15 28.86
N ARG A 83 -22.23 14.58 27.74
CA ARG A 83 -22.48 13.97 26.43
C ARG A 83 -21.18 13.51 25.78
N LYS A 84 -21.16 12.24 25.36
CA LYS A 84 -20.05 11.62 24.63
C LYS A 84 -20.28 11.72 23.12
N TYR A 85 -19.25 12.13 22.40
CA TYR A 85 -19.21 12.22 20.95
C TYR A 85 -18.11 11.31 20.41
N HIS A 86 -18.39 10.67 19.28
CA HIS A 86 -17.42 9.84 18.58
C HIS A 86 -17.11 10.47 17.23
N TYR A 87 -15.82 10.64 16.97
CA TYR A 87 -15.30 11.20 15.73
C TYR A 87 -14.34 10.23 15.07
N TRP A 88 -14.43 10.12 13.74
CA TRP A 88 -13.43 9.43 12.96
C TRP A 88 -12.19 10.30 12.85
N MET A 89 -11.08 9.74 13.25
CA MET A 89 -9.74 10.30 13.10
C MET A 89 -8.94 9.34 12.24
N VAL A 90 -8.00 9.89 11.47
CA VAL A 90 -7.06 9.08 10.74
C VAL A 90 -5.65 9.62 10.92
N SER A 91 -4.70 8.70 11.00
CA SER A 91 -3.29 9.04 11.09
C SER A 91 -2.46 8.30 10.06
N TRP A 92 -1.45 8.96 9.52
CA TRP A 92 -0.45 8.35 8.66
C TRP A 92 0.89 9.07 8.79
N ARG A 93 1.96 8.41 8.32
CA ARG A 93 3.29 9.03 8.29
C ARG A 93 3.52 9.83 7.00
N GLU A 94 4.07 11.02 7.16
CA GLU A 94 4.63 11.87 6.12
C GLU A 94 6.10 12.13 6.47
N GLY A 95 6.99 11.37 5.85
CA GLY A 95 8.42 11.38 6.18
C GLY A 95 8.65 10.97 7.65
N SER A 96 9.21 11.89 8.44
CA SER A 96 9.50 11.71 9.87
C SER A 96 8.34 12.07 10.80
N LYS A 97 7.25 12.67 10.28
CA LYS A 97 6.13 13.15 11.09
C LYS A 97 4.89 12.28 10.93
N VAL A 98 4.02 12.29 11.94
CA VAL A 98 2.68 11.69 11.87
C VAL A 98 1.67 12.80 11.66
N ARG A 99 0.88 12.69 10.59
CA ARG A 99 -0.26 13.57 10.33
C ARG A 99 -1.51 12.95 10.94
N ASN A 100 -2.31 13.75 11.63
CA ASN A 100 -3.61 13.36 12.17
C ASN A 100 -4.69 14.23 11.54
N VAL A 101 -5.77 13.63 11.03
CA VAL A 101 -6.86 14.35 10.37
C VAL A 101 -8.21 13.90 10.92
N HIS A 102 -9.07 14.88 11.22
CA HIS A 102 -10.46 14.65 11.59
C HIS A 102 -11.32 14.45 10.35
N LEU A 103 -12.02 13.32 10.26
CA LEU A 103 -12.84 12.96 9.10
C LEU A 103 -14.31 13.34 9.25
N GLY A 104 -14.80 13.42 10.50
CA GLY A 104 -16.18 13.74 10.82
C GLY A 104 -16.74 12.90 11.97
N SER A 105 -18.02 13.11 12.30
CA SER A 105 -18.68 12.33 13.36
C SER A 105 -19.04 10.92 12.88
N CYS A 106 -18.79 9.93 13.75
CA CYS A 106 -19.18 8.53 13.51
C CYS A 106 -20.70 8.34 13.35
N LYS A 107 -21.52 9.31 13.76
CA LYS A 107 -22.98 9.27 13.57
C LYS A 107 -23.40 9.52 12.13
N LYS A 108 -22.59 10.25 11.37
CA LYS A 108 -22.91 10.69 9.99
C LYS A 108 -22.07 10.00 8.93
N LEU A 109 -20.99 9.33 9.35
CA LEU A 109 -20.01 8.73 8.47
C LEU A 109 -19.75 7.31 8.97
N ASP A 110 -20.05 6.31 8.16
CA ASP A 110 -19.71 4.92 8.48
C ASP A 110 -18.20 4.67 8.33
N HIS A 111 -17.76 3.48 8.74
CA HIS A 111 -16.35 3.11 8.73
C HIS A 111 -15.77 3.02 7.30
N GLN A 112 -16.50 2.46 6.33
CA GLN A 112 -16.01 2.28 4.96
C GLN A 112 -15.92 3.63 4.24
N ALA A 113 -16.90 4.51 4.41
CA ALA A 113 -16.89 5.87 3.90
C ALA A 113 -15.76 6.70 4.54
N ALA A 114 -15.50 6.52 5.85
CA ALA A 114 -14.36 7.14 6.52
C ALA A 114 -13.01 6.66 5.95
N LEU A 115 -12.88 5.35 5.67
CA LEU A 115 -11.68 4.77 5.07
C LEU A 115 -11.43 5.32 3.66
N GLN A 116 -12.47 5.38 2.81
CA GLN A 116 -12.36 5.95 1.46
C GLN A 116 -11.96 7.43 1.50
N LYS A 117 -12.61 8.22 2.38
CA LYS A 117 -12.27 9.63 2.59
C LYS A 117 -10.83 9.81 3.05
N ALA A 118 -10.36 8.96 3.97
CA ALA A 118 -8.98 8.98 4.44
C ALA A 118 -7.97 8.67 3.34
N ARG A 119 -8.23 7.67 2.49
CA ARG A 119 -7.38 7.34 1.35
C ARG A 119 -7.27 8.50 0.36
N LYS A 120 -8.39 9.17 0.07
CA LYS A 120 -8.40 10.36 -0.80
C LYS A 120 -7.55 11.49 -0.22
N LEU A 121 -7.76 11.84 1.06
CA LEU A 121 -6.98 12.89 1.74
C LEU A 121 -5.50 12.55 1.79
N LYS A 122 -5.15 11.29 2.00
CA LYS A 122 -3.75 10.84 1.99
C LYS A 122 -3.14 10.91 0.59
N ALA A 123 -3.90 10.55 -0.46
CA ALA A 123 -3.42 10.67 -1.84
C ALA A 123 -3.10 12.12 -2.20
N GLU A 124 -4.00 13.05 -1.84
CA GLU A 124 -3.79 14.49 -2.03
C GLU A 124 -2.57 14.99 -1.25
N ALA A 125 -2.44 14.58 0.02
CA ALA A 125 -1.31 14.97 0.86
C ALA A 125 0.05 14.45 0.36
N LEU A 126 0.07 13.28 -0.29
CA LEU A 126 1.29 12.68 -0.83
C LEU A 126 1.58 13.08 -2.29
N GLY A 127 0.73 13.91 -2.91
CA GLY A 127 0.86 14.25 -4.33
C GLY A 127 0.65 13.04 -5.26
N LEU A 128 -0.05 12.01 -4.80
CA LEU A 128 -0.34 10.78 -5.55
C LEU A 128 -1.68 10.88 -6.28
N ARG A 129 -2.14 12.09 -6.62
CA ARG A 129 -3.32 12.26 -7.47
C ARG A 129 -3.07 11.49 -8.76
N ALA A 130 -3.98 10.57 -9.09
CA ALA A 130 -4.18 10.21 -10.47
C ALA A 130 -4.63 11.49 -11.15
N ASP A 131 -3.88 11.97 -12.12
CA ASP A 131 -4.42 12.88 -13.12
C ASP A 131 -5.58 12.13 -13.78
N THR A 132 -6.79 12.43 -13.31
CA THR A 132 -8.04 12.08 -13.99
C THR A 132 -8.72 13.42 -14.24
N ASP A 133 -8.37 14.02 -15.37
CA ASP A 133 -9.33 14.72 -16.23
C ASP A 133 -9.98 13.68 -17.16
#